data_AF-A0A3C0UE37-F1
#
_entry.id   AF-A0A3C0UE37-F1
#
_cell.length_a   1.000
_cell.length_b   1.000
_cell.length_c   1.000
_cell.angle_alpha   90.00
_cell.angle_beta   90.00
_cell.angle_gamma   90.00
#
_symmetry.space_group_name_H-M   'P 1'
#
loop_
_entity.id
_entity.type
_entity.pdbx_description
1 polymer ?
#
loop_
_entity_poly.entity_id
_entity_poly.type
_entity_poly.pdbx_seq_one_letter_code
_entity_poly.pdbx_strand_id
1 'polypeptide(L)'
;ENPGLYHGANYYGFKEQMYAIKKGWITLVYLDGSKAVTVHESSHWLGHFQFAPDDSTLAMFCHEGPWHLVNQRIWLLDLISRDIVPCFRQHQDDCVGHEFWTSDGKIFFDNRRKDHDGTITSNKTQATSVEPETAEIPYVGLADSKGNVVKCTDMPYYCNHYHATNDNKLLVGDQVEDLVLIHLDENSAKLETLCSHHTSWRTQQSHCHPTFSWNNEKILFASDRKGRIHLYLAEQQDGKWL
;
A
#
# COMPACT_ATOMS: atom_id res chain seq x y z
N GLU A 1 14.51 4.65 -28.52
CA GLU A 1 15.49 4.07 -27.58
C GLU A 1 14.80 3.94 -26.24
N ASN A 2 14.78 2.74 -25.65
CA ASN A 2 14.21 2.52 -24.32
C ASN A 2 15.20 3.14 -23.33
N PRO A 3 14.91 4.29 -22.67
CA PRO A 3 15.81 4.80 -21.65
C PRO A 3 15.84 3.70 -20.59
N GLY A 4 16.97 3.03 -20.41
CA GLY A 4 17.08 1.88 -19.52
C GLY A 4 16.70 2.25 -18.10
N LEU A 5 15.40 2.18 -17.79
CA LEU A 5 14.84 2.34 -16.46
C LEU A 5 15.11 1.03 -15.75
N TYR A 6 16.30 0.98 -15.17
CA TYR A 6 16.78 -0.16 -14.41
C TYR A 6 15.93 -0.29 -13.15
N HIS A 7 15.12 -1.35 -13.05
CA HIS A 7 14.53 -1.78 -11.78
C HIS A 7 15.63 -2.41 -10.92
N GLY A 8 16.38 -1.58 -10.21
CA GLY A 8 17.34 -2.08 -9.24
C GLY A 8 16.63 -2.59 -7.99
N ALA A 9 17.28 -3.49 -7.26
CA ALA A 9 16.88 -3.81 -5.90
C ALA A 9 16.75 -2.52 -5.06
N ASN A 10 15.85 -2.50 -4.08
CA ASN A 10 15.66 -1.37 -3.15
C ASN A 10 15.26 -0.04 -3.81
N TYR A 11 14.30 -0.05 -4.75
CA TYR A 11 13.73 1.19 -5.33
C TYR A 11 14.74 2.09 -6.07
N TYR A 12 15.90 1.55 -6.47
CA TYR A 12 16.85 2.29 -7.28
C TYR A 12 16.20 2.71 -8.62
N GLY A 13 16.26 4.01 -8.94
CA GLY A 13 15.65 4.59 -10.13
C GLY A 13 14.21 5.10 -9.93
N PHE A 14 13.64 5.02 -8.73
CA PHE A 14 12.22 5.34 -8.49
C PHE A 14 11.87 6.80 -8.84
N LYS A 15 12.71 7.75 -8.42
CA LYS A 15 12.55 9.18 -8.75
C LYS A 15 12.78 9.45 -10.23
N GLU A 16 13.83 8.88 -10.81
CA GLU A 16 14.17 9.02 -12.21
C GLU A 16 13.04 8.49 -13.10
N GLN A 17 12.42 7.38 -12.70
CA GLN A 17 11.29 6.77 -13.39
C GLN A 17 10.04 7.64 -13.37
N MET A 18 9.70 8.21 -12.20
CA MET A 18 8.62 9.19 -12.08
C MET A 18 8.78 10.34 -13.08
N TYR A 19 9.99 10.87 -13.25
CA TYR A 19 10.25 11.95 -14.21
C TYR A 19 10.41 11.47 -15.66
N ALA A 20 10.85 10.24 -15.90
CA ALA A 20 11.04 9.69 -17.24
C ALA A 20 9.71 9.29 -17.91
N ILE A 21 8.74 8.80 -17.13
CA ILE A 21 7.44 8.41 -17.65
C ILE A 21 6.65 9.67 -17.99
N LYS A 22 6.35 9.83 -19.29
CA LYS A 22 5.57 10.96 -19.82
C LYS A 22 4.20 10.54 -20.34
N LYS A 23 3.90 9.25 -20.31
CA LYS A 23 2.63 8.70 -20.76
C LYS A 23 2.31 7.39 -20.04
N GLY A 24 1.13 7.32 -19.44
CA GLY A 24 0.54 6.14 -18.82
C GLY A 24 -0.89 5.94 -19.30
N TRP A 25 -1.35 4.69 -19.26
CA TRP A 25 -2.70 4.30 -19.70
C TRP A 25 -3.30 3.30 -18.73
N ILE A 26 -4.62 3.38 -18.54
CA ILE A 26 -5.41 2.30 -17.93
C ILE A 26 -6.23 1.67 -19.05
N THR A 27 -6.01 0.37 -19.28
CA THR A 27 -6.70 -0.41 -20.30
C THR A 27 -7.47 -1.55 -19.64
N LEU A 28 -8.78 -1.59 -19.86
CA LEU A 28 -9.61 -2.72 -19.48
C LEU A 28 -9.56 -3.77 -20.58
N VAL A 29 -9.27 -5.02 -20.21
CA VAL A 29 -9.23 -6.16 -21.12
C VAL A 29 -10.30 -7.16 -20.70
N TYR A 30 -11.17 -7.53 -21.62
CA TYR A 30 -12.28 -8.45 -21.37
C TYR A 30 -11.74 -9.88 -21.39
N LEU A 31 -12.11 -10.68 -20.40
CA LEU A 31 -11.55 -12.03 -20.21
C LEU A 31 -11.95 -13.02 -21.31
N ASP A 32 -13.04 -12.75 -22.03
CA ASP A 32 -13.46 -13.51 -23.21
C ASP A 32 -12.66 -13.15 -24.48
N GLY A 33 -11.75 -12.18 -24.40
CA GLY A 33 -10.95 -11.70 -25.51
C GLY A 33 -11.71 -10.81 -26.51
N SER A 34 -12.96 -10.46 -26.24
CA SER A 34 -13.79 -9.69 -27.16
C SER A 34 -13.34 -8.24 -27.32
N LYS A 35 -12.67 -7.67 -26.31
CA LYS A 35 -12.39 -6.23 -26.26
C LYS A 35 -11.20 -5.87 -25.37
N ALA A 36 -10.46 -4.84 -25.80
CA ALA A 36 -9.55 -4.07 -24.96
C ALA A 36 -9.87 -2.57 -25.14
N VAL A 37 -10.04 -1.82 -24.05
CA VAL A 37 -10.44 -0.41 -24.08
C VAL A 37 -9.56 0.40 -23.15
N THR A 38 -8.86 1.39 -23.70
CA THR A 38 -8.23 2.44 -22.90
C THR A 38 -9.31 3.34 -22.30
N VAL A 39 -9.39 3.36 -20.98
CA VAL A 39 -10.38 4.16 -20.23
C VAL A 39 -9.78 5.43 -19.66
N HIS A 40 -8.44 5.49 -19.51
CA HIS A 40 -7.73 6.68 -19.06
C HIS A 40 -6.35 6.78 -19.68
N GLU A 41 -5.92 8.00 -20.03
CA GLU A 41 -4.55 8.35 -20.38
C GLU A 41 -4.07 9.50 -19.49
N SER A 42 -2.82 9.46 -19.03
CA SER A 42 -2.22 10.50 -18.20
C SER A 42 -0.77 10.73 -18.60
N SER A 43 -0.25 11.93 -18.31
CA SER A 43 1.19 12.21 -18.39
C SER A 43 1.97 11.74 -17.16
N HIS A 44 1.30 11.19 -16.15
CA HIS A 44 1.90 10.68 -14.93
C HIS A 44 2.18 9.17 -15.04
N TRP A 45 3.06 8.68 -14.17
CA TRP A 45 3.22 7.24 -13.98
C TRP A 45 2.00 6.67 -13.25
N LEU A 46 1.20 5.90 -13.97
CA LEU A 46 0.02 5.23 -13.40
C LEU A 46 0.42 3.84 -12.86
N GLY A 47 -0.10 3.49 -11.69
CA GLY A 47 0.15 2.21 -11.04
C GLY A 47 -1.01 1.74 -10.17
N HIS A 48 -0.81 0.59 -9.53
CA HIS A 48 -1.67 0.05 -8.47
C HIS A 48 -3.18 0.08 -8.75
N PHE A 49 -3.57 -0.29 -9.98
CA PHE A 49 -4.97 -0.36 -10.37
C PHE A 49 -5.71 -1.50 -9.63
N GLN A 50 -6.84 -1.19 -9.01
CA GLN A 50 -7.68 -2.15 -8.28
C GLN A 50 -9.16 -1.88 -8.54
N PHE A 51 -9.92 -2.91 -8.92
CA PHE A 51 -11.38 -2.82 -8.95
C PHE A 51 -11.94 -2.73 -7.52
N ALA A 52 -13.03 -1.97 -7.33
CA ALA A 52 -13.75 -2.03 -6.07
C ALA A 52 -14.33 -3.45 -5.86
N PRO A 53 -14.30 -3.98 -4.64
CA PRO A 53 -14.71 -5.36 -4.37
C PRO A 53 -16.23 -5.56 -4.45
N ASP A 54 -17.01 -4.50 -4.26
CA ASP A 54 -18.47 -4.49 -4.17
C ASP A 54 -19.17 -3.70 -5.29
N ASP A 55 -18.41 -3.00 -6.15
CA ASP A 55 -18.94 -2.24 -7.27
C ASP A 55 -18.06 -2.39 -8.53
N SER A 56 -18.54 -3.17 -9.50
CA SER A 56 -17.83 -3.42 -10.77
C SER A 56 -17.70 -2.19 -11.67
N THR A 57 -18.38 -1.09 -11.36
CA THR A 57 -18.31 0.18 -12.10
C THR A 57 -17.26 1.14 -11.54
N LEU A 58 -16.66 0.81 -10.40
CA LEU A 58 -15.67 1.66 -9.73
C LEU A 58 -14.30 0.96 -9.65
N ALA A 59 -13.25 1.75 -9.83
CA ALA A 59 -11.87 1.33 -9.59
C ALA A 59 -11.09 2.43 -8.89
N MET A 60 -9.97 2.05 -8.28
CA MET A 60 -8.92 2.99 -7.89
C MET A 60 -7.63 2.74 -8.67
N PHE A 61 -6.81 3.76 -8.76
CA PHE A 61 -5.42 3.67 -9.21
C PHE A 61 -4.59 4.72 -8.49
N CYS A 62 -3.27 4.68 -8.69
CA CYS A 62 -2.40 5.70 -8.15
C CYS A 62 -1.49 6.37 -9.19
N HIS A 63 -1.07 7.58 -8.85
CA HIS A 63 0.14 8.18 -9.41
C HIS A 63 1.35 7.67 -8.62
N GLU A 64 2.25 6.97 -9.29
CA GLU A 64 3.47 6.43 -8.69
C GLU A 64 4.62 7.45 -8.68
N GLY A 65 5.52 7.24 -7.73
CA GLY A 65 6.69 8.06 -7.49
C GLY A 65 7.01 8.17 -6.00
N PRO A 66 8.18 8.72 -5.62
CA PRO A 66 8.51 9.00 -4.23
C PRO A 66 7.40 9.83 -3.58
N TRP A 67 6.86 9.38 -2.43
CA TRP A 67 5.59 9.91 -1.91
C TRP A 67 5.63 11.42 -1.67
N HIS A 68 6.72 11.94 -1.09
CA HIS A 68 6.96 13.39 -0.92
C HIS A 68 7.01 14.22 -2.22
N LEU A 69 7.09 13.59 -3.40
CA LEU A 69 7.06 14.28 -4.70
C LEU A 69 5.70 14.11 -5.42
N VAL A 70 4.84 13.23 -4.93
CA VAL A 70 3.53 12.94 -5.54
C VAL A 70 2.47 13.83 -4.90
N ASN A 71 2.03 14.86 -5.63
CA ASN A 71 1.03 15.82 -5.13
C ASN A 71 -0.34 15.19 -4.80
N GLN A 72 -0.74 14.15 -5.53
CA GLN A 72 -2.00 13.44 -5.33
C GLN A 72 -1.80 12.00 -5.79
N ARG A 73 -1.78 11.07 -4.84
CA ARG A 73 -1.51 9.65 -5.08
C ARG A 73 -2.76 8.89 -5.49
N ILE A 74 -3.78 8.87 -4.64
CA ILE A 74 -4.95 7.96 -4.81
C ILE A 74 -6.05 8.64 -5.62
N TRP A 75 -6.51 7.94 -6.67
CA TRP A 75 -7.57 8.40 -7.57
C TRP A 75 -8.66 7.34 -7.71
N LEU A 76 -9.91 7.79 -7.73
CA LEU A 76 -11.08 7.00 -8.08
C LEU A 76 -11.40 7.19 -9.56
N LEU A 77 -11.79 6.10 -10.22
CA LEU A 77 -12.19 6.05 -11.61
C LEU A 77 -13.57 5.38 -11.72
N ASP A 78 -14.56 6.14 -12.16
CA ASP A 78 -15.83 5.58 -12.63
C ASP A 78 -15.61 4.99 -14.03
N LEU A 79 -15.81 3.69 -14.20
CA LEU A 79 -15.54 2.98 -15.45
C LEU A 79 -16.62 3.18 -16.52
N ILE A 80 -17.78 3.73 -16.14
CA ILE A 80 -18.91 4.00 -17.02
C ILE A 80 -18.79 5.41 -17.59
N SER A 81 -18.72 6.43 -16.71
CA SER A 81 -18.59 7.83 -17.13
C SER A 81 -17.15 8.19 -17.53
N ARG A 82 -16.16 7.44 -17.05
CA ARG A 82 -14.72 7.74 -17.13
C ARG A 82 -14.29 8.96 -16.35
N ASP A 83 -15.11 9.38 -15.39
CA ASP A 83 -14.76 10.45 -14.48
C ASP A 83 -13.67 10.00 -13.52
N ILE A 84 -12.76 10.92 -13.24
CA ILE A 84 -11.64 10.70 -12.35
C ILE A 84 -11.65 11.78 -11.30
N VAL A 85 -11.69 11.35 -10.04
CA VAL A 85 -11.69 12.23 -8.88
C VAL A 85 -10.64 11.75 -7.88
N PRO A 86 -9.99 12.65 -7.14
CA PRO A 86 -9.11 12.22 -6.06
C PRO A 86 -9.93 11.43 -5.01
N CYS A 87 -9.35 10.37 -4.44
CA CYS A 87 -9.98 9.65 -3.33
C CYS A 87 -10.11 10.56 -2.09
N PHE A 88 -9.18 11.48 -1.89
CA PHE A 88 -9.33 12.63 -1.00
C PHE A 88 -8.27 13.64 -1.38
N ARG A 89 -8.42 14.90 -0.95
CA ARG A 89 -7.40 15.92 -1.24
C ARG A 89 -6.20 15.73 -0.32
N GLN A 90 -5.04 15.46 -0.93
CA GLN A 90 -3.76 15.50 -0.23
C GLN A 90 -3.29 16.94 -0.04
N HIS A 91 -2.73 17.23 1.13
CA HIS A 91 -2.08 18.48 1.50
C HIS A 91 -0.56 18.39 1.33
N GLN A 92 0.12 19.52 1.51
CA GLN A 92 1.56 19.65 1.28
C GLN A 92 2.42 18.65 2.07
N ASP A 93 2.00 18.31 3.28
CA ASP A 93 2.74 17.43 4.18
C ASP A 93 2.26 15.96 4.10
N ASP A 94 1.32 15.64 3.21
CA ASP A 94 0.80 14.30 3.07
C ASP A 94 1.70 13.43 2.17
N CYS A 95 2.34 12.43 2.78
CA CYS A 95 3.01 11.33 2.06
C CYS A 95 2.16 10.07 2.19
N VAL A 96 1.24 9.90 1.26
CA VAL A 96 0.26 8.82 1.27
C VAL A 96 0.77 7.61 0.50
N GLY A 97 0.40 6.40 0.93
CA GLY A 97 0.47 5.20 0.13
C GLY A 97 -0.14 3.97 0.80
N HIS A 98 0.31 2.79 0.38
CA HIS A 98 -0.19 1.48 0.84
C HIS A 98 -1.70 1.30 0.70
N GLU A 99 -2.27 1.93 -0.31
CA GLU A 99 -3.71 1.96 -0.52
C GLU A 99 -4.28 0.62 -0.97
N PHE A 100 -5.36 0.15 -0.36
CA PHE A 100 -6.06 -1.06 -0.81
C PHE A 100 -7.54 -1.01 -0.48
N TRP A 101 -8.35 -1.76 -1.24
CA TRP A 101 -9.75 -1.98 -0.91
C TRP A 101 -9.88 -2.96 0.25
N THR A 102 -10.54 -2.51 1.30
CA THR A 102 -11.02 -3.37 2.40
C THR A 102 -12.23 -4.19 1.97
N SER A 103 -12.53 -5.26 2.70
CA SER A 103 -13.60 -6.20 2.35
C SER A 103 -15.00 -5.59 2.30
N ASP A 104 -15.21 -4.46 2.98
CA ASP A 104 -16.48 -3.74 3.08
C ASP A 104 -16.54 -2.50 2.15
N GLY A 105 -15.70 -2.47 1.10
CA GLY A 105 -15.74 -1.45 0.05
C GLY A 105 -15.15 -0.10 0.45
N LYS A 106 -14.41 -0.01 1.57
CA LYS A 106 -13.63 1.19 1.93
C LYS A 106 -12.21 1.09 1.39
N ILE A 107 -11.54 2.23 1.34
CA ILE A 107 -10.16 2.36 0.88
C ILE A 107 -9.29 2.64 2.09
N PHE A 108 -8.44 1.68 2.43
CA PHE A 108 -7.38 1.90 3.40
C PHE A 108 -6.26 2.74 2.78
N PHE A 109 -5.59 3.57 3.58
CA PHE A 109 -4.35 4.23 3.21
C PHE A 109 -3.46 4.50 4.44
N ASP A 110 -2.16 4.60 4.21
CA ASP A 110 -1.13 5.02 5.19
C ASP A 110 -0.66 6.42 4.80
N ASN A 111 -0.67 7.37 5.74
CA ASN A 111 -0.08 8.68 5.57
C ASN A 111 1.05 8.88 6.57
N ARG A 112 2.27 8.87 6.04
CA ARG A 112 3.50 8.96 6.82
C ARG A 112 3.89 10.38 7.20
N ARG A 113 3.09 11.39 6.83
CA ARG A 113 3.43 12.82 6.95
C ARG A 113 4.69 13.17 6.15
N LYS A 114 5.15 14.40 6.32
CA LYS A 114 6.18 15.05 5.52
C LYS A 114 7.49 14.24 5.45
N ASP A 115 8.22 14.40 4.36
CA ASP A 115 9.60 13.93 4.16
C ASP A 115 9.78 12.40 4.08
N HIS A 116 8.69 11.66 3.87
CA HIS A 116 8.71 10.23 3.58
C HIS A 116 8.64 9.95 2.07
N ASP A 117 9.47 9.03 1.57
CA ASP A 117 9.44 8.61 0.17
C ASP A 117 8.64 7.32 -0.10
N GLY A 118 8.17 6.67 0.97
CA GLY A 118 7.40 5.42 0.90
C GLY A 118 8.25 4.14 0.87
N THR A 119 9.58 4.24 0.99
CA THR A 119 10.49 3.11 0.81
C THR A 119 11.23 2.73 2.10
N ILE A 120 11.52 1.43 2.24
CA ILE A 120 12.54 0.92 3.17
C ILE A 120 13.66 0.33 2.34
N THR A 121 14.90 0.68 2.68
CA THR A 121 16.08 0.16 2.00
C THR A 121 16.51 -1.19 2.60
N SER A 122 17.29 -2.00 1.88
CA SER A 122 17.86 -3.24 2.45
C SER A 122 18.75 -3.03 3.67
N ASN A 123 19.16 -1.78 3.94
CA ASN A 123 19.85 -1.40 5.16
C ASN A 123 18.91 -1.24 6.36
N LYS A 124 17.63 -1.63 6.21
CA LYS A 124 16.64 -1.64 7.28
C LYS A 124 16.34 -0.25 7.85
N THR A 125 16.69 0.78 7.08
CA THR A 125 16.34 2.17 7.34
C THR A 125 15.14 2.54 6.51
N GLN A 126 14.18 3.20 7.14
CA GLN A 126 13.19 3.96 6.38
C GLN A 126 13.92 5.11 5.71
N ALA A 127 13.70 5.31 4.42
CA ALA A 127 14.25 6.46 3.74
C ALA A 127 13.42 7.70 4.14
N THR A 128 13.81 8.29 5.26
CA THR A 128 13.43 9.66 5.62
C THR A 128 14.49 10.58 5.04
N SER A 129 14.10 11.57 4.24
CA SER A 129 15.06 12.51 3.65
C SER A 129 15.73 13.42 4.68
N VAL A 130 15.12 13.58 5.87
CA VAL A 130 15.57 14.41 7.00
C VAL A 130 15.01 13.79 8.30
N GLU A 131 15.65 13.98 9.46
CA GLU A 131 14.96 13.73 10.73
C GLU A 131 13.73 14.65 10.82
N PRO A 132 12.54 14.12 11.13
CA PRO A 132 11.32 14.91 11.09
C PRO A 132 11.38 16.05 12.11
N GLU A 133 11.48 17.29 11.61
CA GLU A 133 11.34 18.51 12.42
C GLU A 133 9.89 18.74 12.88
N THR A 134 8.92 17.97 12.36
CA THR A 134 7.49 18.23 12.54
C THR A 134 6.85 17.37 13.63
N ALA A 135 5.93 17.98 14.39
CA ALA A 135 5.21 17.39 15.50
C ALA A 135 3.94 16.61 15.10
N GLU A 136 3.70 16.40 13.80
CA GLU A 136 2.50 15.70 13.33
C GLU A 136 2.69 14.18 13.37
N ILE A 137 1.68 13.50 13.92
CA ILE A 137 1.71 12.05 14.05
C ILE A 137 1.27 11.43 12.71
N PRO A 138 2.04 10.46 12.15
CA PRO A 138 1.58 9.63 11.05
C PRO A 138 0.27 8.92 11.39
N TYR A 139 -0.54 8.61 10.38
CA TYR A 139 -1.83 7.98 10.61
C TYR A 139 -2.20 7.05 9.47
N VAL A 140 -3.04 6.08 9.78
CA VAL A 140 -3.75 5.28 8.78
C VAL A 140 -5.19 5.76 8.69
N GLY A 141 -5.78 5.65 7.52
CA GLY A 141 -7.14 6.11 7.28
C GLY A 141 -8.00 5.13 6.49
N LEU A 142 -9.31 5.35 6.57
CA LEU A 142 -10.31 4.73 5.73
C LEU A 142 -11.07 5.83 4.99
N ALA A 143 -11.15 5.72 3.68
CA ALA A 143 -12.03 6.53 2.84
C ALA A 143 -13.19 5.68 2.29
N ASP A 144 -14.35 6.29 2.09
CA ASP A 144 -15.47 5.65 1.40
C ASP A 144 -15.28 5.67 -0.13
N SER A 145 -16.13 4.94 -0.86
CA SER A 145 -16.12 4.87 -2.32
C SER A 145 -16.48 6.19 -3.03
N LYS A 146 -16.87 7.22 -2.28
CA LYS A 146 -17.16 8.57 -2.80
C LYS A 146 -16.00 9.54 -2.56
N GLY A 147 -14.92 9.07 -1.93
CA GLY A 147 -13.75 9.86 -1.64
C GLY A 147 -13.86 10.74 -0.39
N ASN A 148 -14.64 10.30 0.61
CA ASN A 148 -14.66 10.93 1.92
C ASN A 148 -13.82 10.12 2.90
N VAL A 149 -12.87 10.76 3.59
CA VAL A 149 -12.16 10.13 4.71
C VAL A 149 -13.14 9.98 5.88
N VAL A 150 -13.45 8.73 6.25
CA VAL A 150 -14.44 8.39 7.28
C VAL A 150 -13.79 8.02 8.63
N LYS A 151 -12.51 7.67 8.63
CA LYS A 151 -11.75 7.37 9.85
C LYS A 151 -10.28 7.71 9.64
N CYS A 152 -9.65 8.29 10.66
CA CYS A 152 -8.19 8.39 10.79
C CYS A 152 -7.81 7.83 12.16
N THR A 153 -6.71 7.08 12.22
CA THR A 153 -6.18 6.51 13.45
C THR A 153 -4.69 6.80 13.51
N ASP A 154 -4.24 7.47 14.57
CA ASP A 154 -2.83 7.78 14.76
C ASP A 154 -2.03 6.47 14.78
N MET A 155 -1.00 6.44 13.96
CA MET A 155 -0.17 5.29 13.68
C MET A 155 1.30 5.74 13.69
N PRO A 156 1.89 6.03 14.87
CA PRO A 156 3.28 6.49 14.98
C PRO A 156 4.31 5.40 14.63
N TYR A 157 3.86 4.28 14.10
CA TYR A 157 4.65 3.12 13.74
C TYR A 157 4.59 2.92 12.24
N TYR A 158 5.69 2.50 11.66
CA TYR A 158 5.75 2.32 10.22
C TYR A 158 5.89 0.84 9.86
N CYS A 159 5.04 0.36 8.97
CA CYS A 159 5.16 -0.95 8.32
C CYS A 159 5.29 -0.78 6.81
N ASN A 160 5.82 -1.79 6.13
CA ASN A 160 6.03 -1.76 4.68
C ASN A 160 4.77 -2.10 3.89
N HIS A 161 3.99 -3.04 4.38
CA HIS A 161 2.75 -3.47 3.79
C HIS A 161 1.76 -3.73 4.90
N TYR A 162 0.48 -3.69 4.54
CA TYR A 162 -0.62 -3.94 5.45
C TYR A 162 -1.63 -4.85 4.78
N HIS A 163 -2.31 -5.65 5.59
CA HIS A 163 -3.56 -6.26 5.22
C HIS A 163 -4.52 -6.17 6.41
N ALA A 164 -5.81 -5.94 6.13
CA ALA A 164 -6.82 -5.80 7.16
C ALA A 164 -7.63 -7.08 7.33
N THR A 165 -8.14 -7.29 8.54
CA THR A 165 -9.25 -8.19 8.81
C THR A 165 -10.55 -7.64 8.22
N ASN A 166 -11.52 -8.51 7.96
CA ASN A 166 -12.80 -8.12 7.33
C ASN A 166 -13.57 -6.98 8.03
N ASP A 167 -13.43 -6.84 9.36
CA ASP A 167 -14.10 -5.78 10.12
C ASP A 167 -13.26 -4.50 10.26
N ASN A 168 -12.08 -4.47 9.62
CA ASN A 168 -11.14 -3.36 9.60
C ASN A 168 -10.63 -2.92 10.99
N LYS A 169 -10.67 -3.81 12.00
CA LYS A 169 -10.20 -3.49 13.37
C LYS A 169 -8.78 -3.95 13.65
N LEU A 170 -8.31 -4.95 12.93
CA LEU A 170 -6.97 -5.49 13.08
C LEU A 170 -6.25 -5.48 11.74
N LEU A 171 -5.07 -4.89 11.70
CA LEU A 171 -4.14 -5.04 10.58
C LEU A 171 -3.04 -6.03 10.95
N VAL A 172 -2.48 -6.68 9.93
CA VAL A 172 -1.15 -7.27 10.00
C VAL A 172 -0.23 -6.45 9.12
N GLY A 173 0.97 -6.16 9.62
CA GLY A 173 2.00 -5.44 8.87
C GLY A 173 3.38 -6.05 9.05
N ASP A 174 4.27 -5.76 8.11
CA ASP A 174 5.68 -6.18 8.15
C ASP A 174 6.60 -4.99 8.46
N GLN A 175 7.05 -4.93 9.71
CA GLN A 175 8.13 -4.03 10.11
C GLN A 175 9.46 -4.57 9.60
N VAL A 176 10.55 -3.91 9.98
CA VAL A 176 11.90 -4.22 9.50
C VAL A 176 12.35 -5.64 9.87
N GLU A 177 12.03 -6.12 11.07
CA GLU A 177 12.43 -7.44 11.58
C GLU A 177 11.24 -8.39 11.84
N ASP A 178 10.09 -7.80 12.14
CA ASP A 178 8.95 -8.48 12.72
C ASP A 178 7.68 -8.27 11.90
N LEU A 179 6.85 -9.31 11.87
CA LEU A 179 5.43 -9.15 11.63
C LEU A 179 4.78 -8.62 12.90
N VAL A 180 3.87 -7.67 12.73
CA VAL A 180 3.13 -7.04 13.82
C VAL A 180 1.64 -7.09 13.54
N LEU A 181 0.88 -7.23 14.61
CA LEU A 181 -0.55 -7.00 14.67
C LEU A 181 -0.79 -5.57 15.13
N ILE A 182 -1.69 -4.88 14.47
CA ILE A 182 -1.99 -3.48 14.73
C ILE A 182 -3.47 -3.38 15.05
N HIS A 183 -3.79 -3.28 16.33
CA HIS A 183 -5.14 -3.11 16.82
C HIS A 183 -5.54 -1.64 16.65
N LEU A 184 -6.58 -1.38 15.86
CA LEU A 184 -7.05 -0.04 15.53
C LEU A 184 -8.19 0.36 16.47
N ASP A 185 -7.90 1.23 17.43
CA ASP A 185 -8.92 1.86 18.27
C ASP A 185 -9.55 3.07 17.54
N GLU A 186 -10.33 3.89 18.25
CA GLU A 186 -10.96 5.08 17.64
C GLU A 186 -9.90 6.07 17.14
N ASN A 187 -8.92 6.40 17.98
CA ASN A 187 -7.93 7.46 17.72
C ASN A 187 -6.48 6.97 17.68
N SER A 188 -6.19 5.75 18.12
CA SER A 188 -4.83 5.24 18.25
C SER A 188 -4.69 3.82 17.76
N ALA A 189 -3.50 3.48 17.29
CA ALA A 189 -3.10 2.11 16.99
C ALA A 189 -2.24 1.52 18.12
N LYS A 190 -2.45 0.24 18.44
CA LYS A 190 -1.60 -0.52 19.36
C LYS A 190 -0.91 -1.67 18.62
N LEU A 191 0.42 -1.70 18.68
CA LEU A 191 1.21 -2.80 18.13
C LEU A 191 1.35 -3.96 19.10
N GLU A 192 1.34 -5.15 18.53
CA GLU A 192 1.69 -6.42 19.15
C GLU A 192 2.59 -7.19 18.17
N THR A 193 3.79 -7.57 18.60
CA THR A 193 4.68 -8.38 17.77
C THR A 193 4.10 -9.79 17.61
N LEU A 194 3.89 -10.20 16.35
CA LEU A 194 3.43 -11.54 15.99
C LEU A 194 4.61 -12.52 16.00
N CYS A 195 5.60 -12.30 15.13
CA CYS A 195 6.80 -13.12 15.05
C CYS A 195 7.89 -12.41 14.23
N SER A 196 9.15 -12.82 14.42
CA SER A 196 10.25 -12.36 13.58
C SER A 196 10.30 -13.13 12.25
N HIS A 197 10.21 -12.41 11.14
CA HIS A 197 10.16 -13.03 9.81
C HIS A 197 11.54 -13.38 9.26
N HIS A 198 12.58 -12.67 9.69
CA HIS A 198 13.97 -12.85 9.23
C HIS A 198 14.17 -12.81 7.70
N THR A 199 13.32 -12.08 6.96
CA THR A 199 13.54 -11.86 5.55
C THR A 199 14.72 -10.93 5.27
N SER A 200 15.39 -11.13 4.14
CA SER A 200 16.54 -10.34 3.69
C SER A 200 16.18 -8.99 3.08
N TRP A 201 14.92 -8.80 2.67
CA TRP A 201 14.45 -7.62 1.90
C TRP A 201 15.16 -7.39 0.56
N ARG A 202 15.92 -8.39 0.05
CA ARG A 202 16.74 -8.21 -1.15
C ARG A 202 15.95 -7.93 -2.43
N THR A 203 14.76 -8.51 -2.58
CA THR A 203 13.89 -8.30 -3.74
C THR A 203 12.44 -8.22 -3.30
N GLN A 204 11.55 -7.72 -4.17
CA GLN A 204 10.11 -7.73 -3.90
C GLN A 204 9.58 -9.13 -3.56
N GLN A 205 10.19 -10.18 -4.11
CA GLN A 205 9.77 -11.56 -3.83
C GLN A 205 10.15 -12.03 -2.42
N SER A 206 11.09 -11.36 -1.75
CA SER A 206 11.41 -11.64 -0.35
C SER A 206 10.61 -10.76 0.62
N HIS A 207 9.79 -9.81 0.16
CA HIS A 207 8.89 -9.07 1.06
C HIS A 207 7.89 -10.02 1.71
N CYS A 208 7.52 -9.75 2.96
CA CYS A 208 6.70 -10.70 3.71
C CYS A 208 5.26 -10.76 3.19
N HIS A 209 4.69 -9.61 2.81
CA HIS A 209 3.31 -9.46 2.31
C HIS A 209 2.30 -10.26 3.17
N PRO A 210 2.27 -10.02 4.49
CA PRO A 210 1.40 -10.78 5.38
C PRO A 210 -0.07 -10.53 5.02
N THR A 211 -0.84 -11.60 4.89
CA THR A 211 -2.24 -11.55 4.45
C THR A 211 -3.09 -12.45 5.34
N PHE A 212 -4.24 -11.95 5.79
CA PHE A 212 -5.23 -12.73 6.52
C PHE A 212 -5.94 -13.72 5.59
N SER A 213 -6.26 -14.91 6.10
CA SER A 213 -7.24 -15.79 5.45
C SER A 213 -8.62 -15.14 5.41
N TRP A 214 -9.48 -15.58 4.50
CA TRP A 214 -10.83 -15.04 4.32
C TRP A 214 -11.69 -15.01 5.60
N ASN A 215 -11.45 -15.93 6.53
CA ASN A 215 -12.13 -16.02 7.82
C ASN A 215 -11.34 -15.40 8.99
N ASN A 216 -10.22 -14.73 8.72
CA ASN A 216 -9.31 -14.09 9.69
C ASN A 216 -8.61 -15.04 10.70
N GLU A 217 -8.65 -16.36 10.51
CA GLU A 217 -8.06 -17.33 11.46
C GLU A 217 -6.57 -17.62 11.21
N LYS A 218 -6.05 -17.27 10.04
CA LYS A 218 -4.67 -17.56 9.64
C LYS A 218 -4.02 -16.34 8.98
N ILE A 219 -2.70 -16.23 9.07
CA ILE A 219 -1.90 -15.23 8.37
C ILE A 219 -0.85 -15.94 7.53
N LEU A 220 -0.91 -15.75 6.22
CA LEU A 220 0.10 -16.23 5.27
C LEU A 220 1.15 -15.14 5.05
N PHE A 221 2.43 -15.50 5.04
CA PHE A 221 3.52 -14.59 4.67
C PHE A 221 4.69 -15.33 4.02
N ALA A 222 5.50 -14.59 3.26
CA ALA A 222 6.73 -15.08 2.66
C ALA A 222 7.97 -14.72 3.50
N SER A 223 9.00 -15.54 3.46
CA SER A 223 10.32 -15.17 3.99
C SER A 223 11.42 -16.06 3.41
N ASP A 224 12.58 -15.46 3.17
CA ASP A 224 13.78 -16.17 2.70
C ASP A 224 14.75 -16.58 3.83
N ARG A 225 14.29 -16.63 5.09
CA ARG A 225 15.07 -16.96 6.29
C ARG A 225 15.85 -18.29 6.25
N LYS A 226 15.57 -19.17 5.28
CA LYS A 226 16.27 -20.44 5.04
C LYS A 226 17.13 -20.43 3.77
N GLY A 227 17.43 -19.24 3.23
CA GLY A 227 18.24 -19.02 2.03
C GLY A 227 17.45 -19.04 0.71
N ARG A 228 16.16 -19.40 0.75
CA ARG A 228 15.20 -19.33 -0.38
C ARG A 228 13.84 -18.91 0.15
N ILE A 229 13.03 -18.29 -0.71
CA ILE A 229 11.68 -17.86 -0.36
C ILE A 229 10.81 -19.07 -0.07
N HIS A 230 10.29 -19.13 1.15
CA HIS A 230 9.25 -20.08 1.57
C HIS A 230 8.00 -19.32 2.01
N LEU A 231 6.87 -20.02 2.00
CA LEU A 231 5.62 -19.56 2.59
C LEU A 231 5.47 -20.12 4.00
N TYR A 232 4.98 -19.28 4.90
CA TYR A 232 4.71 -19.61 6.30
C TYR A 232 3.27 -19.22 6.63
N LEU A 233 2.65 -20.00 7.49
CA LEU A 233 1.27 -19.80 7.94
C LEU A 233 1.29 -19.70 9.46
N ALA A 234 0.94 -18.54 9.99
CA ALA A 234 0.65 -18.36 11.41
C ALA A 234 -0.84 -18.67 11.64
N GLU A 235 -1.14 -19.40 12.71
CA GLU A 235 -2.49 -19.87 13.02
C GLU A 235 -2.87 -19.43 14.43
N GLN A 236 -4.17 -19.24 14.66
CA GLN A 236 -4.67 -19.03 16.01
C GLN A 236 -4.90 -20.35 16.76
N GLN A 237 -4.45 -20.42 18.01
CA GLN A 237 -4.84 -21.42 18.99
C GLN A 237 -5.34 -20.71 20.25
N ASP A 238 -6.56 -21.03 20.69
CA ASP A 238 -7.19 -20.44 21.89
C ASP A 238 -7.20 -18.90 21.89
N GLY A 239 -7.40 -18.29 20.72
CA GLY A 239 -7.45 -16.83 20.54
C GLY A 239 -6.07 -16.14 20.57
N LYS A 240 -4.98 -16.90 20.51
CA LYS A 240 -3.61 -16.39 20.41
C LYS A 240 -2.95 -16.87 19.13
N TRP A 241 -2.15 -16.02 18.52
CA TRP A 241 -1.36 -16.38 17.35
C TRP A 241 -0.13 -17.21 17.73
N LEU A 242 0.14 -18.26 16.95
CA LEU A 242 1.29 -19.16 17.08
C LEU A 242 2.19 -19.12 15.84
#